data_AF-I3SRW5-F1
#
_entry.id   AF-I3SRW5-F1
#
_cell.length_a   1.000
_cell.length_b   1.000
_cell.length_c   1.000
_cell.angle_alpha   90.00
_cell.angle_beta   90.00
_cell.angle_gamma   90.00
#
_symmetry.space_group_name_H-M   'P 1'
#
loop_
_entity.id
_entity.type
_entity.pdbx_description
1 polymer ?
#
loop_
_entity_poly.entity_id
_entity_poly.type
_entity_poly.pdbx_seq_one_letter_code
_entity_poly.pdbx_strand_id
1 'polypeptide(L)'
;MEVGVGFDENDYLSCCGSTKFAKEMAAASPFPSYHRALTVAKHIWFNIVDVNGWLQAFSAHPSIGQPRPPSHASATSAEWSIGEQSTALATSTASSLQELAEWNARYMQKFGFVFLECASGRSTESLLAELKRRYANKPIVEFEIAAQEQMKITELRLGSSLQVKKTYLLQLILIPLLLLKVKGQKKFV
;
A
#
# COMPACT_ATOMS: atom_id res chain seq x y z
N MET A 1 -11.31 27.52 -0.38
CA MET A 1 -10.36 26.75 0.44
C MET A 1 -10.83 25.31 0.42
N GLU A 2 -10.15 24.41 -0.28
CA GLU A 2 -10.48 22.98 -0.20
C GLU A 2 -10.29 22.57 1.25
N VAL A 3 -11.34 22.04 1.87
CA VAL A 3 -11.26 21.39 3.17
C VAL A 3 -10.42 20.14 2.92
N GLY A 4 -9.12 20.23 3.17
CA GLY A 4 -8.21 19.11 2.99
C GLY A 4 -8.69 17.98 3.90
N VAL A 5 -9.17 16.88 3.32
CA VAL A 5 -9.45 15.69 4.11
C VAL A 5 -8.09 15.20 4.63
N GLY A 6 -7.81 15.50 5.90
CA GLY A 6 -6.59 15.08 6.56
C GLY A 6 -6.52 13.56 6.61
N PHE A 7 -5.32 13.03 6.37
CA PHE A 7 -5.01 11.67 6.75
C PHE A 7 -4.53 11.71 8.20
N ASP A 8 -5.00 10.78 9.01
CA ASP A 8 -4.45 10.57 10.35
C ASP A 8 -3.34 9.50 10.31
N GLU A 9 -2.73 9.23 11.47
CA GLU A 9 -1.67 8.23 11.59
C GLU A 9 -2.12 6.83 11.14
N ASN A 10 -3.38 6.44 11.35
CA ASN A 10 -3.89 5.12 10.97
C ASN A 10 -4.06 4.98 9.46
N ASP A 11 -4.45 6.07 8.79
CA ASP A 11 -4.48 6.11 7.32
C ASP A 11 -3.07 5.87 6.74
N TYR A 12 -2.06 6.55 7.30
CA TYR A 12 -0.66 6.37 6.87
C TYR A 12 -0.10 5.00 7.22
N LEU A 13 -0.46 4.45 8.39
CA LEU A 13 -0.08 3.10 8.79
C LEU A 13 -0.67 2.02 7.88
N SER A 14 -1.86 2.26 7.33
CA SER A 14 -2.46 1.35 6.33
C SER A 14 -1.71 1.40 4.99
N CYS A 15 -1.16 2.56 4.63
CA CYS A 15 -0.35 2.73 3.42
C CYS A 15 1.06 2.13 3.56
N CYS A 16 1.62 2.12 4.77
CA CYS A 16 2.92 1.56 5.09
C CYS A 16 2.92 1.04 6.53
N GLY A 17 3.20 -0.25 6.73
CA GLY A 17 3.16 -0.88 8.07
C GLY A 17 4.22 -0.40 9.07
N SER A 18 5.00 0.64 8.75
CA SER A 18 5.95 1.27 9.66
C SER A 18 5.26 2.33 10.52
N THR A 19 5.26 2.10 11.83
CA THR A 19 4.75 3.07 12.82
C THR A 19 5.55 4.37 12.81
N LYS A 20 6.87 4.29 12.58
CA LYS A 20 7.72 5.48 12.45
C LYS A 20 7.33 6.30 11.21
N PHE A 21 7.18 5.66 10.05
CA PHE A 21 6.71 6.32 8.84
C PHE A 21 5.36 7.02 9.05
N ALA A 22 4.40 6.31 9.65
CA ALA A 22 3.05 6.81 9.87
C ALA A 22 3.03 8.07 10.75
N LYS A 23 3.80 8.07 11.85
CA LYS A 23 3.94 9.20 12.77
C LYS A 23 4.55 10.43 12.09
N GLU A 24 5.64 10.24 11.37
CA GLU A 24 6.33 11.33 10.66
C GLU A 24 5.43 11.93 9.57
N MET A 25 4.69 11.10 8.83
CA MET A 25 3.73 11.56 7.82
C MET A 25 2.58 12.35 8.45
N ALA A 26 2.02 11.85 9.57
CA ALA A 26 0.94 12.53 10.29
C ALA A 26 1.40 13.91 10.80
N ALA A 27 2.60 13.98 11.38
CA ALA A 27 3.20 15.22 11.88
C ALA A 27 3.50 16.25 10.76
N ALA A 28 3.82 15.79 9.56
CA ALA A 28 4.07 16.66 8.39
C ALA A 28 2.78 17.06 7.63
N SER A 29 1.66 16.39 7.92
CA SER A 29 0.35 16.66 7.31
C SER A 29 -0.33 17.89 7.96
N PRO A 30 -1.30 18.56 7.30
CA PRO A 30 -1.88 18.25 5.99
C PRO A 30 -1.00 18.70 4.82
N PHE A 31 -1.08 17.98 3.70
CA PHE A 31 -0.35 18.31 2.46
C PHE A 31 -1.23 19.07 1.46
N PRO A 32 -0.69 20.04 0.73
CA PRO A 32 -1.45 20.83 -0.24
C PRO A 32 -1.73 20.09 -1.56
N SER A 33 -1.08 18.95 -1.80
CA SER A 33 -1.31 18.11 -2.99
C SER A 33 -0.76 16.70 -2.80
N TYR A 34 -1.24 15.76 -3.63
CA TYR A 34 -0.70 14.40 -3.70
C TYR A 34 0.81 14.39 -3.99
N HIS A 35 1.27 15.20 -4.95
CA HIS A 35 2.68 15.30 -5.30
C HIS A 35 3.54 15.72 -4.09
N ARG A 36 3.05 16.67 -3.27
CA ARG A 36 3.74 17.07 -2.04
C ARG A 36 3.75 15.95 -1.01
N ALA A 37 2.62 15.29 -0.78
CA ALA A 37 2.54 14.13 0.12
C ALA A 37 3.52 13.03 -0.29
N LEU A 38 3.61 12.71 -1.59
CA LEU A 38 4.52 11.69 -2.10
C LEU A 38 5.99 12.09 -1.98
N THR A 39 6.32 13.36 -2.21
CA THR A 39 7.69 13.88 -2.03
C THR A 39 8.13 13.72 -0.58
N VAL A 40 7.26 14.10 0.37
CA VAL A 40 7.52 13.98 1.81
C VAL A 40 7.60 12.52 2.22
N ALA A 41 6.70 11.65 1.73
CA ALA A 41 6.73 10.22 1.97
C ALA A 41 8.05 9.58 1.54
N LYS A 42 8.55 9.89 0.33
CA LYS A 42 9.85 9.39 -0.16
C LYS A 42 10.99 9.87 0.73
N HIS A 43 10.99 11.14 1.13
CA HIS A 43 12.01 11.67 2.03
C HIS A 43 12.01 10.95 3.38
N ILE A 44 10.84 10.84 4.03
CA ILE A 44 10.69 10.16 5.32
C ILE A 44 11.14 8.71 5.21
N TRP A 45 10.66 7.97 4.20
CA TRP A 45 10.95 6.56 4.03
C TRP A 45 12.44 6.26 3.87
N PHE A 46 13.14 7.04 3.04
CA PHE A 46 14.54 6.76 2.71
C PHE A 46 15.56 7.45 3.63
N ASN A 47 15.17 8.49 4.38
CA ASN A 47 16.13 9.31 5.14
C ASN A 47 15.82 9.41 6.64
N ILE A 48 14.58 9.13 7.07
CA ILE A 48 14.15 9.29 8.47
C ILE A 48 13.81 7.93 9.11
N VAL A 49 13.13 7.07 8.35
CA VAL A 49 12.81 5.71 8.79
C VAL A 49 14.09 4.87 8.79
N ASP A 50 14.33 4.17 9.90
CA ASP A 50 15.49 3.30 10.05
C ASP A 50 15.18 1.86 9.62
N VAL A 51 16.20 1.00 9.70
CA VAL A 51 16.13 -0.43 9.35
C VAL A 51 15.01 -1.16 10.09
N ASN A 52 14.76 -0.82 11.36
CA ASN A 52 13.69 -1.45 12.13
C ASN A 52 12.31 -1.03 11.61
N GLY A 53 12.16 0.25 11.25
CA GLY A 53 10.96 0.75 10.59
C GLY A 53 10.71 0.10 9.24
N TRP A 54 11.75 -0.19 8.46
CA TRP A 54 11.62 -0.92 7.20
C TRP A 54 11.18 -2.37 7.41
N LEU A 55 11.83 -3.09 8.33
CA LEU A 55 11.46 -4.47 8.66
C LEU A 55 10.02 -4.56 9.22
N GLN A 56 9.61 -3.59 10.02
CA GLN A 56 8.23 -3.50 10.50
C GLN A 56 7.24 -3.39 9.33
N ALA A 57 7.50 -2.50 8.37
CA ALA A 57 6.67 -2.39 7.17
C ALA A 57 6.61 -3.70 6.39
N PHE A 58 7.76 -4.33 6.11
CA PHE A 58 7.82 -5.58 5.35
C PHE A 58 7.00 -6.69 6.03
N SER A 59 7.10 -6.80 7.36
CA SER A 59 6.37 -7.79 8.15
C SER A 59 4.84 -7.65 8.08
N ALA A 60 4.32 -6.51 7.65
CA ALA A 60 2.89 -6.25 7.53
C ALA A 60 2.29 -6.76 6.20
N HIS A 61 3.12 -7.28 5.31
CA HIS A 61 2.69 -7.83 4.03
C HIS A 61 2.46 -9.34 4.09
N PRO A 62 1.41 -9.87 3.42
CA PRO A 62 1.36 -11.28 3.12
C PRO A 62 2.46 -11.65 2.11
N SER A 63 2.84 -12.92 2.08
CA SER A 63 3.70 -13.43 1.00
C SER A 63 2.95 -13.40 -0.34
N ILE A 64 3.66 -13.11 -1.42
CA ILE A 64 3.07 -13.15 -2.78
C ILE A 64 2.53 -14.56 -3.06
N GLY A 65 1.30 -14.65 -3.55
CA GLY A 65 0.58 -15.90 -3.81
C GLY A 65 -0.19 -16.44 -2.60
N GLN A 66 -0.16 -15.75 -1.46
CA GLN A 66 -0.98 -16.09 -0.30
C GLN A 66 -1.88 -14.91 0.10
N PRO A 67 -3.21 -15.10 0.18
CA PRO A 67 -4.13 -14.01 0.48
C PRO A 67 -4.22 -13.69 1.97
N ARG A 68 -3.60 -14.49 2.86
CA ARG A 68 -3.74 -14.32 4.31
C ARG A 68 -2.76 -13.24 4.80
N PRO A 69 -3.25 -12.05 5.18
CA PRO A 69 -2.40 -11.03 5.78
C PRO A 69 -1.92 -11.46 7.18
N PRO A 70 -0.81 -10.89 7.67
CA PRO A 70 -0.40 -11.00 9.06
C PRO A 70 -1.48 -10.45 10.02
N SER A 71 -1.55 -10.97 11.24
CA SER A 71 -2.57 -10.55 12.23
C SER A 71 -2.46 -9.10 12.68
N HIS A 72 -1.28 -8.49 12.54
CA HIS A 72 -1.01 -7.09 12.86
C HIS A 72 -1.20 -6.14 11.68
N ALA A 73 -1.58 -6.63 10.49
CA ALA A 73 -1.91 -5.77 9.36
C ALA A 73 -3.29 -5.12 9.57
N SER A 74 -3.45 -3.86 9.13
CA SER A 74 -4.77 -3.22 9.13
C SER A 74 -5.71 -3.89 8.11
N ALA A 75 -7.02 -3.86 8.38
CA ALA A 75 -8.02 -4.40 7.47
C ALA A 75 -7.93 -3.76 6.06
N THR A 76 -7.69 -2.45 6.01
CA THR A 76 -7.50 -1.72 4.75
C THR A 76 -6.24 -2.16 4.00
N SER A 77 -5.12 -2.36 4.70
CA SER A 77 -3.88 -2.88 4.09
C SER A 77 -4.08 -4.29 3.51
N ALA A 78 -4.81 -5.14 4.23
CA ALA A 78 -5.16 -6.48 3.77
C ALA A 78 -6.02 -6.46 2.50
N GLU A 79 -7.05 -5.60 2.45
CA GLU A 79 -7.93 -5.45 1.30
C GLU A 79 -7.16 -4.96 0.06
N TRP A 80 -6.30 -3.95 0.21
CA TRP A 80 -5.44 -3.50 -0.88
C TRP A 80 -4.50 -4.60 -1.36
N SER A 81 -3.91 -5.37 -0.45
CA SER A 81 -3.03 -6.48 -0.85
C SER A 81 -3.74 -7.54 -1.69
N ILE A 82 -5.03 -7.78 -1.49
CA ILE A 82 -5.82 -8.70 -2.32
C ILE A 82 -5.94 -8.13 -3.74
N GLY A 83 -6.28 -6.84 -3.86
CA GLY A 83 -6.36 -6.15 -5.15
C GLY A 83 -5.03 -6.10 -5.89
N GLU A 84 -3.95 -5.79 -5.18
CA GLU A 84 -2.57 -5.72 -5.68
C GLU A 84 -2.10 -7.06 -6.29
N GLN A 85 -2.54 -8.20 -5.74
CA GLN A 85 -2.15 -9.54 -6.23
C GLN A 85 -3.17 -10.18 -7.19
N SER A 86 -4.26 -9.49 -7.53
CA SER A 86 -5.37 -10.06 -8.30
C SER A 86 -4.94 -10.64 -9.66
N THR A 87 -4.10 -9.94 -10.42
CA THR A 87 -3.56 -10.41 -11.70
C THR A 87 -2.69 -11.66 -11.54
N ALA A 88 -1.87 -11.71 -10.50
CA ALA A 88 -1.04 -12.88 -10.22
C ALA A 88 -1.91 -14.10 -9.94
N LEU A 89 -2.90 -13.97 -9.05
CA LEU A 89 -3.82 -15.06 -8.70
C LEU A 89 -4.64 -15.53 -9.91
N ALA A 90 -5.13 -14.60 -10.75
CA ALA A 90 -5.89 -14.93 -11.96
C ALA A 90 -5.05 -15.68 -13.02
N THR A 91 -3.73 -15.50 -13.02
CA THR A 91 -2.79 -16.15 -13.96
C THR A 91 -2.07 -17.35 -13.34
N SER A 92 -2.47 -17.76 -12.14
CA SER A 92 -1.79 -18.82 -11.41
C SER A 92 -2.29 -20.23 -11.78
N THR A 93 -1.42 -21.21 -11.59
CA THR A 93 -1.75 -22.64 -11.63
C THR A 93 -1.39 -23.24 -10.28
N ALA A 94 -1.92 -24.42 -9.94
CA ALA A 94 -1.54 -25.10 -8.71
C ALA A 94 -0.01 -25.32 -8.60
N SER A 95 0.63 -25.68 -9.71
CA SER A 95 2.09 -25.86 -9.79
C SER A 95 2.85 -24.55 -9.55
N SER A 96 2.44 -23.46 -10.20
CA SER A 96 3.13 -22.18 -10.03
C SER A 96 2.93 -21.56 -8.65
N LEU A 97 1.78 -21.76 -8.00
CA LEU A 97 1.57 -21.37 -6.60
C LEU A 97 2.42 -22.19 -5.63
N GLN A 98 2.53 -23.50 -5.86
CA GLN A 98 3.41 -24.37 -5.06
C GLN A 98 4.87 -23.93 -5.18
N GLU A 99 5.35 -23.72 -6.40
CA GLU A 99 6.72 -23.27 -6.63
C GLU A 99 6.97 -21.89 -6.00
N LEU A 100 6.02 -20.97 -6.12
CA LEU A 100 6.11 -19.66 -5.49
C LEU A 100 6.17 -19.76 -3.96
N ALA A 101 5.40 -20.66 -3.35
CA ALA A 101 5.47 -20.90 -1.90
C ALA A 101 6.85 -21.44 -1.47
N GLU A 102 7.42 -22.39 -2.21
CA GLU A 102 8.77 -22.91 -1.94
C GLU A 102 9.84 -21.83 -2.06
N TRP A 103 9.77 -20.98 -3.09
CA TRP A 103 10.74 -19.91 -3.27
C TRP A 103 10.58 -18.78 -2.25
N ASN A 104 9.35 -18.46 -1.82
CA ASN A 104 9.13 -17.55 -0.69
C ASN A 104 9.78 -18.08 0.60
N ALA A 105 9.66 -19.39 0.87
CA ALA A 105 10.31 -20.00 2.04
C ALA A 105 11.84 -19.91 1.95
N ARG A 106 12.44 -20.20 0.79
CA ARG A 106 13.88 -20.03 0.54
C ARG A 106 14.31 -18.57 0.73
N TYR A 107 13.56 -17.63 0.18
CA TYR A 107 13.83 -16.20 0.29
C TYR A 107 13.82 -15.74 1.74
N MET A 108 12.77 -16.09 2.49
CA MET A 108 12.66 -15.80 3.92
C MET A 108 13.85 -16.38 4.71
N GLN A 109 14.22 -17.63 4.44
CA GLN A 109 15.36 -18.27 5.10
C GLN A 109 16.69 -17.54 4.83
N LYS A 110 16.89 -17.06 3.60
CA LYS A 110 18.15 -16.40 3.20
C LYS A 110 18.22 -14.96 3.71
N PHE A 111 17.15 -14.19 3.55
CA PHE A 111 17.17 -12.74 3.76
C PHE A 111 16.56 -12.30 5.09
N GLY A 112 15.74 -13.14 5.74
CA GLY A 112 15.11 -12.85 7.03
C GLY A 112 13.87 -11.95 6.94
N PHE A 113 13.35 -11.68 5.74
CA PHE A 113 12.11 -10.94 5.52
C PHE A 113 11.35 -11.50 4.31
N VAL A 114 10.07 -11.17 4.19
CA VAL A 114 9.21 -11.60 3.08
C VAL A 114 9.67 -10.99 1.75
N PHE A 115 9.43 -11.67 0.63
CA PHE A 115 9.68 -11.10 -0.69
C PHE A 115 8.72 -9.93 -0.96
N LEU A 116 9.28 -8.72 -1.02
CA LEU A 116 8.54 -7.49 -1.32
C LEU A 116 8.67 -7.14 -2.80
N GLU A 117 7.53 -6.97 -3.46
CA GLU A 117 7.39 -6.56 -4.85
C GLU A 117 6.05 -5.85 -5.04
N CYS A 118 6.02 -4.74 -5.77
CA CYS A 118 4.76 -4.11 -6.18
C CYS A 118 4.04 -5.00 -7.21
N ALA A 119 3.13 -5.85 -6.73
CA ALA A 119 2.50 -6.91 -7.52
C ALA A 119 1.43 -6.43 -8.53
N SER A 120 0.99 -5.17 -8.43
CA SER A 120 -0.09 -4.63 -9.25
C SER A 120 0.16 -4.84 -10.74
N GLY A 121 -0.73 -5.58 -11.40
CA GLY A 121 -0.66 -5.88 -12.83
C GLY A 121 0.36 -6.94 -13.24
N ARG A 122 1.05 -7.58 -12.29
CA ARG A 122 2.04 -8.63 -12.57
C ARG A 122 1.42 -10.03 -12.57
N SER A 123 1.89 -10.89 -13.46
CA SER A 123 1.50 -12.32 -13.48
C SER A 123 2.30 -13.14 -12.46
N THR A 124 1.78 -14.31 -12.08
CA THR A 124 2.51 -15.24 -11.19
C THR A 124 3.88 -15.62 -11.75
N GLU A 125 3.97 -15.86 -13.06
CA GLU A 125 5.22 -16.24 -13.74
C GLU A 125 6.26 -15.12 -13.66
N SER A 126 5.84 -13.87 -13.89
CA SER A 126 6.73 -12.70 -13.80
C SER A 126 7.26 -12.52 -12.38
N LEU A 127 6.39 -12.67 -11.37
CA LEU A 127 6.78 -12.53 -9.96
C LEU A 127 7.73 -13.66 -9.53
N LEU A 128 7.47 -14.89 -9.97
CA LEU A 128 8.33 -16.03 -9.70
C LEU A 128 9.71 -15.88 -10.37
N ALA A 129 9.76 -15.41 -11.61
CA ALA A 129 11.01 -15.13 -12.31
C ALA A 129 11.82 -14.04 -11.58
N GLU A 130 11.15 -12.97 -11.13
CA GLU A 130 11.79 -11.88 -10.39
C GLU A 130 12.31 -12.34 -9.02
N LEU A 131 11.52 -13.15 -8.30
CA LEU A 131 11.92 -13.77 -7.04
C LEU A 131 13.19 -14.61 -7.19
N LYS A 132 13.24 -15.49 -8.21
CA LYS A 132 14.42 -16.31 -8.51
C LYS A 132 15.63 -15.47 -8.89
N ARG A 133 15.43 -14.41 -9.68
CA ARG A 133 16.49 -13.48 -10.09
C ARG A 133 17.08 -12.75 -8.88
N ARG A 134 16.22 -12.16 -8.05
CA ARG A 134 16.59 -11.42 -6.83
C ARG A 134 17.17 -12.32 -5.75
N TYR A 135 16.85 -13.62 -5.75
CA TYR A 135 17.46 -14.58 -4.84
C TYR A 135 18.99 -14.66 -4.98
N ALA A 136 19.57 -14.32 -6.13
CA ALA A 136 21.03 -14.27 -6.30
C ALA A 136 21.70 -13.05 -5.63
N ASN A 137 20.92 -12.06 -5.18
CA ASN A 137 21.47 -10.83 -4.61
C ASN A 137 22.18 -11.06 -3.27
N LYS A 138 23.08 -10.13 -2.95
CA LYS A 138 23.64 -9.96 -1.60
C LYS A 138 22.56 -9.40 -0.66
N PRO A 139 22.52 -9.80 0.62
CA PRO A 139 21.48 -9.34 1.54
C PRO A 139 21.30 -7.83 1.62
N ILE A 140 22.37 -7.05 1.64
CA ILE A 140 22.29 -5.58 1.70
C ILE A 140 21.62 -4.98 0.46
N VAL A 141 21.96 -5.48 -0.74
CA VAL A 141 21.37 -5.02 -2.00
C VAL A 141 19.89 -5.39 -2.06
N GLU A 142 19.56 -6.60 -1.62
CA GLU A 142 18.17 -7.06 -1.62
C GLU A 142 17.30 -6.29 -0.63
N PHE A 143 17.87 -5.91 0.52
CA PHE A 143 17.19 -5.08 1.51
C PHE A 143 16.85 -3.69 0.96
N GLU A 144 17.78 -3.07 0.23
CA GLU A 144 17.53 -1.79 -0.45
C GLU A 144 16.47 -1.91 -1.54
N ILE A 145 16.49 -3.00 -2.34
CA ILE A 145 15.46 -3.25 -3.35
C ILE A 145 14.08 -3.44 -2.69
N ALA A 146 14.00 -4.22 -1.61
CA ALA A 146 12.75 -4.39 -0.86
C ALA A 146 12.19 -3.06 -0.33
N ALA A 147 13.06 -2.15 0.12
CA ALA A 147 12.66 -0.81 0.53
C ALA A 147 12.13 0.04 -0.64
N GLN A 148 12.72 -0.09 -1.83
CA GLN A 148 12.22 0.57 -3.04
C GLN A 148 10.84 0.02 -3.44
N GLU A 149 10.65 -1.30 -3.42
CA GLU A 149 9.37 -1.94 -3.71
C GLU A 149 8.28 -1.55 -2.71
N GLN A 150 8.61 -1.51 -1.42
CA GLN A 150 7.70 -1.00 -0.39
C GLN A 150 7.25 0.44 -0.69
N MET A 151 8.17 1.31 -1.12
CA MET A 151 7.80 2.70 -1.46
C MET A 151 6.88 2.78 -2.68
N LYS A 152 7.05 1.88 -3.68
CA LYS A 152 6.11 1.80 -4.82
C LYS A 152 4.71 1.40 -4.35
N ILE A 153 4.60 0.45 -3.43
CA ILE A 153 3.32 0.03 -2.85
C ILE A 153 2.69 1.18 -2.05
N THR A 154 3.48 1.86 -1.23
CA THR A 154 3.00 3.02 -0.46
C THR A 154 2.55 4.17 -1.37
N GLU A 155 3.23 4.43 -2.49
CA GLU A 155 2.80 5.40 -3.50
C GLU A 155 1.42 5.04 -4.08
N LEU A 156 1.22 3.78 -4.48
CA LEU A 156 -0.05 3.27 -5.00
C LEU A 156 -1.20 3.40 -3.99
N ARG A 157 -0.94 3.06 -2.73
CA ARG A 157 -1.94 3.15 -1.64
C ARG A 157 -2.28 4.60 -1.28
N LEU A 158 -1.29 5.48 -1.17
CA LEU A 158 -1.51 6.92 -0.92
C LEU A 158 -2.39 7.55 -2.01
N GLY A 159 -2.11 7.25 -3.28
CA GLY A 159 -2.91 7.74 -4.40
C GLY A 159 -4.35 7.24 -4.34
N SER A 160 -4.54 5.95 -4.03
CA SER A 160 -5.86 5.33 -3.92
C SER A 160 -6.69 5.93 -2.79
N SER A 161 -6.11 6.08 -1.58
CA SER A 161 -6.81 6.66 -0.42
C SER A 161 -7.21 8.12 -0.64
N LEU A 162 -6.36 8.93 -1.27
CA LEU A 162 -6.67 10.34 -1.55
C LEU A 162 -7.85 10.46 -2.53
N GLN A 163 -7.91 9.58 -3.53
CA GLN A 163 -9.02 9.54 -4.47
C GLN A 163 -10.32 9.13 -3.78
N VAL A 164 -10.29 8.11 -2.93
CA VAL A 164 -11.46 7.63 -2.16
C VAL A 164 -11.98 8.74 -1.24
N LYS A 165 -11.12 9.37 -0.43
CA LYS A 165 -11.53 10.45 0.49
C LYS A 165 -12.07 11.67 -0.25
N LYS A 166 -11.51 12.01 -1.42
CA LYS A 166 -12.04 13.08 -2.28
C LYS A 166 -13.45 12.75 -2.78
N THR A 167 -13.70 11.51 -3.22
CA THR A 167 -15.03 11.05 -3.66
C THR A 167 -16.06 11.10 -2.52
N TYR A 168 -15.70 10.62 -1.34
CA TYR A 168 -16.58 10.69 -0.16
C TYR A 168 -16.92 12.12 0.23
N LEU A 169 -15.93 13.03 0.25
CA LEU A 169 -16.17 14.45 0.57
C LEU A 169 -17.10 15.11 -0.46
N LEU A 170 -16.87 14.86 -1.75
CA LEU A 170 -17.76 15.36 -2.82
C LEU A 170 -19.20 14.85 -2.64
N GLN A 171 -19.37 13.58 -2.30
CA GLN A 171 -20.68 12.99 -2.06
C GLN A 171 -21.39 13.59 -0.83
N LEU A 172 -20.66 13.81 0.27
CA LEU A 172 -21.17 14.47 1.47
C LEU A 172 -21.57 15.93 1.25
N ILE A 173 -20.92 16.64 0.31
CA ILE A 173 -21.28 18.02 -0.05
C ILE A 173 -22.46 18.03 -1.04
N LEU A 174 -22.45 17.16 -2.05
CA LEU A 174 -23.45 17.14 -3.11
C LEU A 174 -24.82 16.64 -2.65
N ILE A 175 -24.88 15.64 -1.77
CA ILE A 175 -26.16 15.06 -1.30
C ILE A 175 -27.02 16.11 -0.56
N PRO A 176 -26.52 16.88 0.43
CA PRO A 176 -27.29 17.93 1.09
C PRO A 176 -27.71 19.05 0.13
N LEU A 177 -26.84 19.44 -0.81
CA LEU A 177 -27.14 20.45 -1.84
C LEU A 177 -28.27 20.02 -2.78
N LEU A 178 -28.32 18.74 -3.16
CA LEU A 178 -29.44 18.16 -3.93
C LEU A 178 -30.73 18.16 -3.11
N LEU A 179 -30.68 17.74 -1.83
CA LEU A 179 -31.85 17.69 -0.95
C LEU A 179 -32.45 19.09 -0.68
N LEU A 180 -31.62 20.13 -0.59
CA LEU A 180 -32.06 21.52 -0.48
C LEU A 180 -32.76 22.01 -1.76
N LYS A 181 -32.27 21.65 -2.95
CA LYS A 181 -32.93 21.98 -4.22
C LYS A 181 -34.30 21.30 -4.37
N VAL A 182 -34.43 20.04 -3.96
CA VAL A 182 -35.70 19.30 -4.01
C VAL A 182 -36.75 19.87 -3.05
N LYS A 183 -36.35 20.35 -1.87
CA LYS A 183 -37.27 21.04 -0.94
C LYS A 183 -37.70 22.43 -1.45
N GLY A 184 -36.87 23.10 -2.25
CA GLY A 184 -37.17 24.42 -2.84
C GLY A 184 -38.18 24.39 -4.00
N GLN A 185 -38.41 23.24 -4.65
CA GLN A 185 -39.35 23.11 -5.77
C GLN A 185 -40.80 22.79 -5.36
N LYS A 186 -41.10 22.64 -4.06
CA LYS A 186 -42.45 22.30 -3.55
C LYS A 186 -43.29 23.51 -3.08
N LYS A 187 -43.08 24.70 -3.63
CA LYS A 187 -43.97 25.86 -3.38
C LYS A 187 -44.36 26.48 -4.71
N PHE A 188 -45.42 25.99 -5.35
CA PHE A 188 -46.34 26.70 -6.25
C PHE A 188 -47.41 25.70 -6.69
N VAL A 189 -48.45 25.54 -5.86
CA VAL A 189 -49.82 25.17 -6.27
C VAL A 189 -50.75 26.07 -5.47
#